data_AF-A0A9D2NAN1-F1
#
_entry.id   AF-A0A9D2NAN1-F1
#
_cell.length_a   1.000
_cell.length_b   1.000
_cell.length_c   1.000
_cell.angle_alpha   90.00
_cell.angle_beta   90.00
_cell.angle_gamma   90.00
#
_symmetry.space_group_name_H-M   'P 1'
#
loop_
_entity.id
_entity.type
_entity.pdbx_description
1 polymer ?
#
loop_
_entity_poly.entity_id
_entity_poly.type
_entity_poly.pdbx_seq_one_letter_code
_entity_poly.pdbx_strand_id
1 'polypeptide(L)'
;MNHAEKEAREIQDRAIEKAEALRHQAEKEAQEICDRAREDACQIRNKAQQEADDLKEEARKETERQVKSSEEEIKAHVTQLFQNQLAAKLAERQAFMRREISEELDIYHEEAKKAAEQIDRRHGEMCDKTNALQAQWMRALDDSYEKLTELKTEFYRTLHEWQVSLYPSEFQPIAERYIELYRILNLDKILRGEIMSHLQKTVDEGVKNTEIPEESMPENKMTEDVSGENESLEKGSGEFQQVPEPDGKETEFSVQTMEALQRLNTTLNRFLKKFEQSLSGLGLYIYFPKQGENFDEILHVCDDEDVDTYEKQIDRCITPGVMRKRQFDGEDDVVIQAVVTVKKPFAESERV
;
A
#
# COMPACT_ATOMS: atom_id res chain seq x y z
N MET A 1 2.98 30.79 194.16
CA MET A 1 2.11 31.79 194.81
C MET A 1 1.26 32.38 193.70
N ASN A 2 -0.07 32.42 193.85
CA ASN A 2 -1.12 32.84 192.90
C ASN A 2 -1.53 31.86 191.77
N HIS A 3 -2.82 31.47 191.82
CA HIS A 3 -3.52 30.47 191.00
C HIS A 3 -3.53 30.78 189.49
N ALA A 4 -3.34 32.05 189.11
CA ALA A 4 -3.38 32.54 187.73
C ALA A 4 -2.14 32.16 186.89
N GLU A 5 -0.96 31.95 187.49
CA GLU A 5 0.24 31.54 186.75
C GLU A 5 0.21 30.06 186.31
N LYS A 6 -0.62 29.24 186.97
CA LYS A 6 -0.78 27.82 186.65
C LYS A 6 -1.76 27.60 185.48
N GLU A 7 -2.86 28.36 185.46
CA GLU A 7 -3.79 28.39 184.31
C GLU A 7 -3.15 29.05 183.08
N ALA A 8 -2.32 30.07 183.26
CA ALA A 8 -1.55 30.67 182.15
C ALA A 8 -0.56 29.69 181.52
N ARG A 9 0.11 28.84 182.32
CA ARG A 9 0.98 27.76 181.81
C ARG A 9 0.20 26.66 181.11
N GLU A 10 -0.95 26.23 181.63
CA GLU A 10 -1.77 25.22 180.94
C GLU A 10 -2.38 25.73 179.63
N ILE A 11 -2.74 27.02 179.54
CA ILE A 11 -3.18 27.66 178.31
C ILE A 11 -2.01 27.81 177.33
N GLN A 12 -0.82 28.13 177.83
CA GLN A 12 0.40 28.21 177.03
C GLN A 12 0.82 26.84 176.49
N ASP A 13 0.77 25.79 177.30
CA ASP A 13 1.11 24.42 176.90
C ASP A 13 0.08 23.86 175.90
N ARG A 14 -1.23 24.10 176.09
CA ARG A 14 -2.26 23.74 175.08
C ARG A 14 -2.14 24.57 173.79
N ALA A 15 -1.66 25.81 173.87
CA ALA A 15 -1.42 26.64 172.70
C ALA A 15 -0.17 26.17 171.93
N ILE A 16 0.88 25.75 172.64
CA ILE A 16 2.08 25.13 172.06
C ILE A 16 1.73 23.79 171.42
N GLU A 17 0.98 22.92 172.11
CA GLU A 17 0.55 21.62 171.58
C GLU A 17 -0.34 21.78 170.33
N LYS A 18 -1.27 22.74 170.32
CA LYS A 18 -2.06 23.07 169.12
C LYS A 18 -1.21 23.68 167.99
N ALA A 19 -0.23 24.51 168.31
CA ALA A 19 0.68 25.09 167.33
C ALA A 19 1.62 24.03 166.74
N GLU A 20 2.07 23.07 167.55
CA GLU A 20 2.86 21.91 167.12
C GLU A 20 2.02 20.94 166.29
N ALA A 21 0.76 20.69 166.65
CA ALA A 21 -0.17 19.89 165.84
C ALA A 21 -0.46 20.55 164.49
N LEU A 22 -0.68 21.88 164.46
CA LEU A 22 -0.86 22.64 163.22
C LEU A 22 0.42 22.68 162.37
N ARG A 23 1.60 22.78 162.99
CA ARG A 23 2.88 22.66 162.29
C ARG A 23 3.08 21.28 161.69
N HIS A 24 2.80 20.23 162.46
CA HIS A 24 2.93 18.86 161.99
C HIS A 24 1.92 18.55 160.88
N GLN A 25 0.71 19.13 160.94
CA GLN A 25 -0.28 19.03 159.87
C GLN A 25 0.14 19.81 158.63
N ALA A 26 0.62 21.05 158.78
CA ALA A 26 1.16 21.85 157.68
C ALA A 26 2.40 21.21 157.04
N GLU A 27 3.27 20.57 157.82
CA GLU A 27 4.40 19.79 157.32
C GLU A 27 3.95 18.58 156.52
N LYS A 28 2.94 17.84 157.00
CA LYS A 28 2.34 16.72 156.25
C LYS A 28 1.71 17.20 154.93
N GLU A 29 0.93 18.28 154.96
CA GLU A 29 0.31 18.85 153.76
C GLU A 29 1.36 19.39 152.78
N ALA A 30 2.42 20.04 153.27
CA ALA A 30 3.54 20.49 152.44
C ALA A 30 4.33 19.32 151.83
N GLN A 31 4.54 18.25 152.59
CA GLN A 31 5.15 17.01 152.10
C GLN A 31 4.30 16.39 150.99
N GLU A 32 2.99 16.26 151.19
CA GLU A 32 2.05 15.75 150.19
C GLU A 32 1.98 16.62 148.92
N ILE A 33 2.11 17.94 149.04
CA ILE A 33 2.21 18.84 147.88
C ILE A 33 3.54 18.65 147.16
N CYS A 34 4.65 18.50 147.90
CA CYS A 34 5.97 18.25 147.32
C CYS A 34 6.01 16.91 146.59
N ASP A 35 5.42 15.87 147.16
CA ASP A 35 5.40 14.54 146.56
C ASP A 35 4.48 14.50 145.34
N ARG A 36 3.30 15.15 145.38
CA ARG A 36 2.47 15.35 144.17
C ARG A 36 3.19 16.15 143.08
N ALA A 37 3.85 17.25 143.43
CA ALA A 37 4.61 18.03 142.45
C ALA A 37 5.79 17.24 141.86
N ARG A 38 6.43 16.36 142.65
CA ARG A 38 7.47 15.44 142.16
C ARG A 38 6.90 14.38 141.24
N GLU A 39 5.75 13.80 141.57
CA GLU A 39 5.05 12.84 140.72
C GLU A 39 4.65 13.48 139.39
N ASP A 40 4.06 14.68 139.41
CA ASP A 40 3.70 15.42 138.21
C ASP A 40 4.94 15.77 137.38
N ALA A 41 6.04 16.23 138.01
CA ALA A 41 7.29 16.50 137.32
C ALA A 41 7.90 15.21 136.69
N CYS A 42 7.83 14.08 137.40
CA CYS A 42 8.24 12.79 136.86
C CYS A 42 7.36 12.36 135.68
N GLN A 43 6.05 12.56 135.75
CA GLN A 43 5.12 12.26 134.65
C GLN A 43 5.40 13.14 133.43
N ILE A 44 5.61 14.45 133.62
CA ILE A 44 5.94 15.37 132.54
C ILE A 44 7.27 14.98 131.90
N ARG A 45 8.30 14.66 132.70
CA ARG A 45 9.59 14.21 132.18
C ARG A 45 9.45 12.92 131.38
N ASN A 46 8.71 11.94 131.88
CA ASN A 46 8.54 10.67 131.20
C ASN A 46 7.73 10.83 129.90
N LYS A 47 6.69 11.68 129.88
CA LYS A 47 5.95 12.03 128.67
C LYS A 47 6.83 12.75 127.65
N ALA A 48 7.59 13.76 128.09
CA ALA A 48 8.51 14.48 127.22
C ALA A 48 9.61 13.55 126.66
N GLN A 49 10.10 12.60 127.46
CA GLN A 49 11.06 11.60 127.01
C GLN A 49 10.44 10.65 125.97
N GLN A 50 9.22 10.18 126.22
CA GLN A 50 8.49 9.34 125.27
C GLN A 50 8.23 10.07 123.95
N GLU A 51 7.72 11.30 124.00
CA GLU A 51 7.51 12.13 122.80
C GLU A 51 8.82 12.40 122.06
N ALA A 52 9.93 12.64 122.78
CA ALA A 52 11.24 12.82 122.16
C ALA A 52 11.76 11.56 121.47
N ASP A 53 11.48 10.38 122.03
CA ASP A 53 11.89 9.10 121.44
C ASP A 53 10.98 8.72 120.25
N ASP A 54 9.68 8.99 120.35
CA ASP A 54 8.73 8.85 119.23
C ASP A 54 9.13 9.76 118.05
N LEU A 55 9.45 11.04 118.32
CA LEU A 55 9.92 11.98 117.30
C LEU A 55 11.24 11.54 116.66
N LYS A 56 12.18 10.97 117.43
CA LYS A 56 13.42 10.41 116.88
C LYS A 56 13.15 9.20 115.99
N GLU A 57 12.22 8.32 116.40
CA GLU A 57 11.87 7.14 115.60
C GLU A 57 11.16 7.54 114.31
N GLU A 58 10.26 8.52 114.35
CA GLU A 58 9.62 9.08 113.16
C GLU A 58 10.62 9.77 112.23
N ALA A 59 11.51 10.61 112.77
CA ALA A 59 12.57 11.24 112.00
C ALA A 59 13.48 10.18 111.34
N ARG A 60 13.83 9.12 112.08
CA ARG A 60 14.60 8.00 111.53
C ARG A 60 13.85 7.31 110.40
N LYS A 61 12.58 6.94 110.59
CA LYS A 61 11.77 6.30 109.53
C LYS A 61 11.65 7.19 108.30
N GLU A 62 11.49 8.49 108.49
CA GLU A 62 11.40 9.44 107.38
C GLU A 62 12.72 9.57 106.63
N THR A 63 13.85 9.68 107.33
CA THR A 63 15.17 9.66 106.68
C THR A 63 15.42 8.34 105.93
N GLU A 64 15.03 7.19 106.49
CA GLU A 64 15.13 5.90 105.81
C GLU A 64 14.25 5.84 104.54
N ARG A 65 13.05 6.43 104.55
CA ARG A 65 12.20 6.55 103.35
C ARG A 65 12.82 7.45 102.29
N GLN A 66 13.36 8.60 102.68
CA GLN A 66 13.99 9.53 101.75
C GLN A 66 15.25 8.92 101.13
N VAL A 67 16.07 8.24 101.92
CA VAL A 67 17.25 7.50 101.42
C VAL A 67 16.80 6.44 100.41
N LYS A 68 15.81 5.61 100.73
CA LYS A 68 15.29 4.59 99.80
C LYS A 68 14.73 5.20 98.51
N SER A 69 13.92 6.25 98.61
CA SER A 69 13.38 6.98 97.43
C SER A 69 14.51 7.52 96.56
N SER A 70 15.51 8.17 97.17
CA SER A 70 16.66 8.71 96.44
C SER A 70 17.53 7.61 95.81
N GLU A 71 17.70 6.46 96.47
CA GLU A 71 18.41 5.32 95.90
C GLU A 71 17.68 4.73 94.70
N GLU A 72 16.35 4.64 94.75
CA GLU A 72 15.53 4.18 93.63
C GLU A 72 15.59 5.15 92.45
N GLU A 73 15.53 6.46 92.70
CA GLU A 73 15.71 7.50 91.69
C GLU A 73 17.10 7.44 91.04
N ILE A 74 18.16 7.30 91.84
CA ILE A 74 19.54 7.15 91.33
C ILE A 74 19.65 5.88 90.49
N LYS A 75 19.11 4.74 90.95
CA LYS A 75 19.11 3.48 90.19
C LYS A 75 18.36 3.61 88.87
N ALA A 76 17.20 4.25 88.87
CA ALA A 76 16.42 4.52 87.66
C ALA A 76 17.19 5.41 86.69
N HIS A 77 17.77 6.51 87.18
CA HIS A 77 18.55 7.44 86.37
C HIS A 77 19.81 6.78 85.77
N VAL A 78 20.55 6.01 86.56
CA VAL A 78 21.73 5.25 86.08
C VAL A 78 21.32 4.24 85.01
N THR A 79 20.21 3.53 85.22
CA THR A 79 19.69 2.57 84.24
C THR A 79 19.29 3.26 82.94
N GLN A 80 18.63 4.41 83.03
CA GLN A 80 18.23 5.20 81.88
C GLN A 80 19.45 5.76 81.11
N LEU A 81 20.45 6.29 81.81
CA LEU A 81 21.69 6.74 81.18
C LEU A 81 22.40 5.61 80.45
N PHE A 82 22.46 4.43 81.07
CA PHE A 82 23.06 3.25 80.45
C PHE A 82 22.28 2.80 79.20
N GLN A 83 20.95 2.75 79.28
CA GLN A 83 20.09 2.44 78.14
C GLN A 83 20.27 3.46 76.99
N ASN A 84 20.33 4.75 77.31
CA ASN A 84 20.55 5.80 76.32
C ASN A 84 21.93 5.69 75.65
N GLN A 85 22.99 5.43 76.43
CA GLN A 85 24.32 5.21 75.87
C GLN A 85 24.38 3.97 74.98
N LEU A 86 23.76 2.87 75.41
CA LEU A 86 23.65 1.65 74.60
C LEU A 86 22.89 1.91 73.30
N ALA A 87 21.75 2.59 73.37
CA ALA A 87 20.95 2.94 72.21
C ALA A 87 21.74 3.82 71.23
N ALA A 88 22.48 4.82 71.74
CA ALA A 88 23.33 5.67 70.93
C ALA A 88 24.46 4.89 70.24
N LYS A 89 25.14 3.99 70.96
CA LYS A 89 26.21 3.15 70.40
C LYS A 89 25.69 2.14 69.37
N LEU A 90 24.52 1.57 69.61
CA LEU A 90 23.85 0.69 68.66
C LEU A 90 23.45 1.46 67.39
N ALA A 91 22.89 2.66 67.53
CA ALA A 91 22.53 3.51 66.40
C ALA A 91 23.75 3.93 65.57
N GLU A 92 24.86 4.31 66.23
CA GLU A 92 26.13 4.63 65.59
C GLU A 92 26.66 3.44 64.78
N ARG A 93 26.67 2.24 65.38
CA ARG A 93 27.11 1.02 64.69
C ARG A 93 26.19 0.64 63.53
N GLN A 94 24.88 0.77 63.69
CA GLN A 94 23.93 0.50 62.61
C GLN A 94 24.07 1.48 61.45
N ALA A 95 24.26 2.78 61.74
CA ALA A 95 24.49 3.80 60.71
C ALA A 95 25.79 3.54 59.94
N PHE A 96 26.84 3.12 60.65
CA PHE A 96 28.11 2.71 60.03
C PHE A 96 27.92 1.52 59.08
N MET A 97 27.31 0.43 59.53
CA MET A 97 27.07 -0.75 58.68
C MET A 97 26.16 -0.43 57.48
N ARG A 98 25.13 0.39 57.68
CA ARG A 98 24.27 0.84 56.56
C ARG A 98 25.05 1.62 55.51
N ARG A 99 26.03 2.43 55.93
CA ARG A 99 26.89 3.18 55.01
C ARG A 99 27.79 2.23 54.22
N GLU A 100 28.46 1.28 54.86
CA GLU A 100 29.30 0.29 54.17
C GLU A 100 28.48 -0.51 53.14
N ILE A 101 27.29 -0.99 53.53
CA ILE A 101 26.40 -1.73 52.61
C ILE A 101 25.96 -0.82 51.45
N SER A 102 25.63 0.45 51.72
CA SER A 102 25.25 1.38 50.66
C SER A 102 26.39 1.61 49.67
N GLU A 103 27.62 1.79 50.17
CA GLU A 103 28.81 1.98 49.33
C GLU A 103 29.09 0.74 48.46
N GLU A 104 28.97 -0.47 49.03
CA GLU A 104 29.09 -1.71 48.26
C GLU A 104 28.00 -1.83 47.18
N LEU A 105 26.75 -1.52 47.51
CA LEU A 105 25.64 -1.53 46.55
C LEU A 105 25.86 -0.50 45.44
N ASP A 106 26.37 0.68 45.74
CA ASP A 106 26.68 1.71 44.75
C ASP A 106 27.77 1.23 43.77
N ILE A 107 28.80 0.53 44.27
CA ILE A 107 29.84 -0.09 43.43
C ILE A 107 29.21 -1.14 42.50
N TYR A 108 28.39 -2.05 43.04
CA TYR A 108 27.71 -3.07 42.24
C TYR A 108 26.79 -2.46 41.18
N HIS A 109 26.05 -1.40 41.52
CA HIS A 109 25.19 -0.69 40.58
C HIS A 109 25.99 -0.04 39.45
N GLU A 110 27.13 0.57 39.77
CA GLU A 110 27.99 1.22 38.77
C GLU A 110 28.66 0.18 37.85
N GLU A 111 29.07 -0.97 38.37
CA GLU A 111 29.57 -2.09 37.56
C GLU A 111 28.48 -2.66 36.64
N ALA A 112 27.28 -2.88 37.17
CA ALA A 112 26.13 -3.35 36.39
C ALA A 112 25.76 -2.35 35.28
N LYS A 113 25.79 -1.05 35.58
CA LYS A 113 25.57 0.02 34.59
C LYS A 113 26.61 0.00 33.48
N LYS A 114 27.90 -0.09 33.83
CA LYS A 114 28.99 -0.21 32.84
C LYS A 114 28.84 -1.45 31.98
N ALA A 115 28.41 -2.58 32.55
CA ALA A 115 28.14 -3.80 31.79
C ALA A 115 26.97 -3.62 30.82
N ALA A 116 25.88 -2.99 31.26
CA ALA A 116 24.73 -2.67 30.41
C ALA A 116 25.13 -1.76 29.24
N GLU A 117 25.88 -0.68 29.50
CA GLU A 117 26.40 0.23 28.47
C GLU A 117 27.30 -0.49 27.45
N GLN A 118 28.09 -1.47 27.89
CA GLN A 118 28.89 -2.30 26.98
C GLN A 118 28.03 -3.21 26.09
N ILE A 119 26.96 -3.79 26.65
CA ILE A 119 26.01 -4.61 25.90
C ILE A 119 25.29 -3.75 24.86
N ASP A 120 24.79 -2.58 25.23
CA ASP A 120 24.10 -1.66 24.33
C ASP A 120 25.01 -1.20 23.18
N ARG A 121 26.29 -0.91 23.47
CA ARG A 121 27.27 -0.57 22.44
C ARG A 121 27.48 -1.71 21.45
N ARG A 122 27.68 -2.94 21.94
CA ARG A 122 27.82 -4.13 21.09
C ARG A 122 26.56 -4.40 20.27
N HIS A 123 25.39 -4.21 20.86
CA HIS A 123 24.11 -4.35 20.17
C HIS A 123 24.00 -3.32 19.04
N GLY A 124 24.32 -2.05 19.30
CA GLY A 124 24.39 -1.00 18.27
C GLY A 124 25.32 -1.37 17.11
N GLU A 125 26.54 -1.81 17.40
CA GLU A 125 27.50 -2.26 16.37
C GLU A 125 26.98 -3.46 15.55
N MET A 126 26.27 -4.40 16.19
CA MET A 126 25.67 -5.52 15.47
C MET A 126 24.51 -5.05 14.59
N CYS A 127 23.63 -4.17 15.08
CA CYS A 127 22.55 -3.59 14.29
C CYS A 127 23.11 -2.86 13.06
N ASP A 128 24.15 -2.05 13.21
CA ASP A 128 24.77 -1.34 12.10
C ASP A 128 25.34 -2.30 11.04
N LYS A 129 26.02 -3.38 11.47
CA LYS A 129 26.52 -4.43 10.57
C LYS A 129 25.40 -5.18 9.87
N THR A 130 24.34 -5.54 10.59
CA THR A 130 23.18 -6.23 10.02
C THR A 130 22.46 -5.34 9.01
N ASN A 131 22.25 -4.06 9.34
CA ASN A 131 21.64 -3.08 8.43
C ASN A 131 22.51 -2.87 7.19
N ALA A 132 23.84 -2.80 7.34
CA ALA A 132 24.76 -2.70 6.22
C ALA A 132 24.69 -3.94 5.31
N LEU A 133 24.63 -5.15 5.88
CA LEU A 133 24.47 -6.39 5.13
C LEU A 133 23.13 -6.43 4.39
N GLN A 134 22.03 -6.07 5.05
CA GLN A 134 20.71 -5.99 4.43
C GLN A 134 20.70 -5.00 3.26
N ALA A 135 21.31 -3.82 3.43
CA ALA A 135 21.44 -2.85 2.35
C ALA A 135 22.29 -3.35 1.18
N GLN A 136 23.36 -4.10 1.45
CA GLN A 136 24.17 -4.73 0.41
C GLN A 136 23.36 -5.80 -0.36
N TRP A 137 22.58 -6.62 0.34
CA TRP A 137 21.74 -7.64 -0.30
C TRP A 137 20.63 -7.05 -1.15
N MET A 138 19.95 -6.01 -0.65
CA MET A 138 18.93 -5.30 -1.43
C MET A 138 19.52 -4.72 -2.72
N ARG A 139 20.67 -4.02 -2.63
CA ARG A 139 21.35 -3.50 -3.83
C ARG A 139 21.75 -4.59 -4.81
N ALA A 140 22.34 -5.68 -4.32
CA ALA A 140 22.73 -6.79 -5.20
C ALA A 140 21.54 -7.44 -5.90
N LEU A 141 20.39 -7.51 -5.23
CA LEU A 141 19.15 -8.05 -5.78
C LEU A 141 18.53 -7.09 -6.80
N ASP A 142 18.49 -5.79 -6.50
CA ASP A 142 18.04 -4.75 -7.43
C ASP A 142 18.92 -4.73 -8.69
N ASP A 143 20.25 -4.75 -8.56
CA ASP A 143 21.19 -4.83 -9.69
C ASP A 143 20.94 -6.08 -10.57
N SER A 144 20.61 -7.20 -9.94
CA SER A 144 20.31 -8.46 -10.66
C SER A 144 18.96 -8.40 -11.39
N TYR A 145 17.97 -7.73 -10.79
CA TYR A 145 16.66 -7.51 -11.38
C TYR A 145 16.72 -6.54 -12.55
N GLU A 146 17.48 -5.45 -12.41
CA GLU A 146 17.73 -4.49 -13.50
C GLU A 146 18.39 -5.19 -14.70
N LYS A 147 19.45 -5.97 -14.47
CA LYS A 147 20.10 -6.76 -15.54
C LYS A 147 19.16 -7.75 -16.22
N LEU A 148 18.31 -8.43 -15.45
CA LEU A 148 17.32 -9.36 -16.01
C LEU A 148 16.27 -8.62 -16.84
N THR A 149 15.86 -7.44 -16.38
CA THR A 149 14.90 -6.60 -17.09
C THR A 149 15.51 -6.06 -18.39
N GLU A 150 16.76 -5.62 -18.36
CA GLU A 150 17.52 -5.21 -19.55
C GLU A 150 17.62 -6.35 -20.56
N LEU A 151 18.07 -7.53 -20.14
CA LEU A 151 18.13 -8.73 -21.00
C LEU A 151 16.76 -9.09 -21.59
N LYS A 152 15.70 -8.99 -20.78
CA LYS A 152 14.33 -9.20 -21.25
C LYS A 152 13.98 -8.20 -22.35
N THR A 153 14.22 -6.90 -22.13
CA THR A 153 13.91 -5.87 -23.13
C THR A 153 14.72 -6.04 -24.41
N GLU A 154 16.00 -6.41 -24.30
CA GLU A 154 16.86 -6.69 -25.44
C GLU A 154 16.39 -7.92 -26.23
N PHE A 155 15.99 -8.99 -25.54
CA PHE A 155 15.41 -10.17 -26.16
C PHE A 155 14.13 -9.83 -26.93
N TYR A 156 13.20 -9.09 -26.32
CA TYR A 156 11.97 -8.69 -27.01
C TYR A 156 12.25 -7.76 -28.19
N ARG A 157 13.22 -6.85 -28.07
CA ARG A 157 13.65 -5.98 -29.18
C ARG A 157 14.22 -6.80 -30.33
N THR A 158 15.14 -7.72 -30.06
CA THR A 158 15.75 -8.55 -31.11
C THR A 158 14.72 -9.47 -31.77
N LEU A 159 13.82 -10.07 -30.98
CA LEU A 159 12.72 -10.86 -31.52
C LEU A 159 11.79 -10.01 -32.39
N HIS A 160 11.47 -8.78 -31.98
CA HIS A 160 10.67 -7.87 -32.78
C HIS A 160 11.39 -7.46 -34.08
N GLU A 161 12.69 -7.16 -34.03
CA GLU A 161 13.49 -6.82 -35.21
C GLU A 161 13.56 -7.99 -36.21
N TRP A 162 13.69 -9.22 -35.71
CA TRP A 162 13.56 -10.43 -36.52
C TRP A 162 12.16 -10.57 -37.11
N GLN A 163 11.13 -10.30 -36.32
CA GLN A 163 9.73 -10.32 -36.77
C GLN A 163 9.42 -9.19 -37.75
N VAL A 164 10.16 -8.08 -37.78
CA VAL A 164 9.93 -7.03 -38.77
C VAL A 164 10.75 -7.30 -40.04
N SER A 165 11.92 -7.91 -39.94
CA SER A 165 12.79 -8.17 -41.11
C SER A 165 12.32 -9.35 -41.99
N LEU A 166 11.69 -10.37 -41.40
CA LEU A 166 11.21 -11.54 -42.14
C LEU A 166 9.91 -11.28 -42.93
N TYR A 167 9.09 -10.31 -42.52
CA TYR A 167 7.70 -10.25 -42.96
C TYR A 167 7.44 -9.43 -44.24
N PRO A 168 8.10 -8.28 -44.48
CA PRO A 168 8.05 -7.61 -45.79
C PRO A 168 8.67 -8.46 -46.90
N SER A 169 9.74 -9.19 -46.59
CA SER A 169 10.48 -9.97 -47.58
C SER A 169 9.73 -11.22 -48.07
N GLU A 170 8.83 -11.80 -47.27
CA GLU A 170 8.07 -13.01 -47.65
C GLU A 170 6.73 -12.70 -48.34
N PHE A 171 6.00 -11.66 -47.91
CA PHE A 171 4.66 -11.38 -48.42
C PHE A 171 4.62 -10.42 -49.61
N GLN A 172 5.55 -9.46 -49.67
CA GLN A 172 5.60 -8.48 -50.76
C GLN A 172 5.76 -9.15 -52.13
N PRO A 173 6.68 -10.12 -52.34
CA PRO A 173 6.83 -10.75 -53.66
C PRO A 173 5.58 -11.50 -54.10
N ILE A 174 4.82 -12.10 -53.18
CA ILE A 174 3.59 -12.85 -53.49
C ILE A 174 2.46 -11.88 -53.84
N ALA A 175 2.34 -10.78 -53.09
CA ALA A 175 1.40 -9.71 -53.39
C ALA A 175 1.71 -9.05 -54.75
N GLU A 176 2.98 -8.84 -55.08
CA GLU A 176 3.40 -8.31 -56.38
C GLU A 176 2.97 -9.23 -57.53
N ARG A 177 3.10 -10.56 -57.39
CA ARG A 177 2.62 -11.51 -58.41
C ARG A 177 1.11 -11.49 -58.60
N TYR A 178 0.34 -11.29 -57.54
CA TYR A 178 -1.11 -11.07 -57.68
C TYR A 178 -1.42 -9.83 -58.49
N ILE A 179 -0.74 -8.74 -58.18
CA ILE A 179 -0.93 -7.44 -58.82
C ILE A 179 -0.54 -7.49 -60.30
N GLU A 180 0.59 -8.13 -60.63
CA GLU A 180 0.99 -8.37 -62.02
C GLU A 180 -0.06 -9.18 -62.78
N LEU A 181 -0.55 -10.28 -62.20
CA LEU A 181 -1.59 -11.11 -62.82
C LEU A 181 -2.88 -10.32 -63.02
N TYR A 182 -3.27 -9.51 -62.04
CA TYR A 182 -4.43 -8.64 -62.11
C TYR A 182 -4.30 -7.62 -63.24
N ARG A 183 -3.13 -6.98 -63.37
CA ARG A 183 -2.83 -6.02 -64.45
C ARG A 183 -2.95 -6.69 -65.82
N ILE A 184 -2.37 -7.87 -66.01
CA ILE A 184 -2.47 -8.62 -67.28
C ILE A 184 -3.94 -8.92 -67.63
N LEU A 185 -4.72 -9.38 -66.65
CA LEU A 185 -6.13 -9.71 -66.84
C LEU A 185 -7.00 -8.49 -67.14
N ASN A 186 -6.70 -7.34 -66.55
CA ASN A 186 -7.45 -6.11 -66.79
C ASN A 186 -7.02 -5.40 -68.08
N LEU A 187 -5.73 -5.41 -68.44
CA LEU A 187 -5.28 -4.92 -69.76
C LEU A 187 -6.00 -5.65 -70.88
N ASP A 188 -6.18 -6.96 -70.78
CA ASP A 188 -6.91 -7.75 -71.77
C ASP A 188 -8.42 -7.45 -71.80
N LYS A 189 -9.02 -7.00 -70.69
CA LYS A 189 -10.42 -6.50 -70.66
C LYS A 189 -10.55 -5.10 -71.24
N ILE A 190 -9.59 -4.22 -70.95
CA ILE A 190 -9.53 -2.84 -71.46
C ILE A 190 -9.29 -2.89 -72.98
N LEU A 191 -8.29 -3.64 -73.45
CA LEU A 191 -7.99 -3.82 -74.87
C LEU A 191 -9.19 -4.38 -75.63
N ARG A 192 -9.90 -5.39 -75.09
CA ARG A 192 -11.13 -5.88 -75.72
C ARG A 192 -12.23 -4.82 -75.77
N GLY A 193 -12.42 -4.04 -74.71
CA GLY A 193 -13.38 -2.93 -74.70
C GLY A 193 -13.04 -1.84 -75.72
N GLU A 194 -11.76 -1.52 -75.85
CA GLU A 194 -11.25 -0.47 -76.75
C GLU A 194 -11.30 -0.91 -78.22
N ILE A 195 -10.92 -2.16 -78.52
CA ILE A 195 -11.08 -2.79 -79.85
C ILE A 195 -12.56 -2.85 -80.24
N MET A 196 -13.45 -3.24 -79.32
CA MET A 196 -14.89 -3.26 -79.57
C MET A 196 -15.45 -1.84 -79.78
N SER A 197 -14.93 -0.83 -79.06
CA SER A 197 -15.33 0.57 -79.27
C SER A 197 -14.84 1.14 -80.61
N HIS A 198 -13.65 0.74 -81.07
CA HIS A 198 -13.13 1.10 -82.39
C HIS A 198 -13.90 0.41 -83.51
N LEU A 199 -14.24 -0.87 -83.35
CA LEU A 199 -15.13 -1.60 -84.28
C LEU A 199 -16.51 -0.92 -84.37
N GLN A 200 -17.10 -0.53 -83.23
CA GLN A 200 -18.38 0.18 -83.20
C GLN A 200 -18.29 1.54 -83.91
N LYS A 201 -17.21 2.31 -83.70
CA LYS A 201 -16.97 3.58 -84.41
C LYS A 201 -16.81 3.39 -85.92
N THR A 202 -16.12 2.34 -86.37
CA THR A 202 -16.00 2.04 -87.81
C THR A 202 -17.32 1.59 -88.44
N VAL A 203 -18.20 0.95 -87.66
CA VAL A 203 -19.57 0.60 -88.09
C VAL A 203 -20.43 1.86 -88.16
N ASP A 204 -20.35 2.76 -87.19
CA ASP A 204 -21.10 4.02 -87.18
C ASP A 204 -20.60 5.03 -88.25
N GLU A 205 -19.34 4.95 -88.67
CA GLU A 205 -18.80 5.72 -89.83
C GLU A 205 -19.13 5.05 -91.18
N GLY A 206 -19.28 3.73 -91.23
CA GLY A 206 -19.72 2.98 -92.42
C GLY A 206 -21.22 3.12 -92.73
N VAL A 207 -22.06 3.35 -91.71
CA VAL A 207 -23.53 3.48 -91.86
C VAL A 207 -23.97 4.89 -92.29
N LYS A 208 -23.08 5.90 -92.29
CA LYS A 208 -23.39 7.26 -92.79
C LYS A 208 -23.36 7.41 -94.32
N ASN A 209 -22.99 6.38 -95.07
CA ASN A 209 -22.95 6.39 -96.54
C ASN A 209 -23.99 5.46 -97.19
N THR A 210 -25.22 5.41 -96.67
CA THR A 210 -26.42 5.02 -97.44
C THR A 210 -27.66 5.24 -96.58
N GLU A 211 -28.27 6.42 -96.67
CA GLU A 211 -29.64 6.64 -96.20
C GLU A 211 -30.51 7.11 -97.36
N ILE A 212 -31.77 6.66 -97.35
CA ILE A 212 -33.05 7.38 -97.57
C ILE A 212 -34.11 6.32 -98.00
N PRO A 213 -35.37 6.33 -97.50
CA PRO A 213 -35.89 6.66 -96.16
C PRO A 213 -37.15 5.82 -95.74
N GLU A 214 -37.75 6.16 -94.58
CA GLU A 214 -39.19 6.02 -94.20
C GLU A 214 -39.80 4.59 -94.08
N GLU A 215 -40.68 4.22 -93.14
CA GLU A 215 -41.65 4.96 -92.33
C GLU A 215 -42.20 4.06 -91.18
N SER A 216 -42.58 4.71 -90.07
CA SER A 216 -43.65 4.38 -89.10
C SER A 216 -43.86 2.97 -88.49
N MET A 217 -43.56 2.89 -87.18
CA MET A 217 -44.31 2.30 -86.03
C MET A 217 -45.82 1.98 -86.27
N PRO A 218 -46.46 0.99 -85.58
CA PRO A 218 -46.51 0.98 -84.10
C PRO A 218 -46.65 -0.36 -83.32
N GLU A 219 -46.31 -0.23 -82.03
CA GLU A 219 -46.95 -0.69 -80.78
C GLU A 219 -47.34 -2.16 -80.46
N ASN A 220 -46.94 -2.49 -79.21
CA ASN A 220 -47.58 -3.35 -78.19
C ASN A 220 -47.65 -4.86 -78.42
N LYS A 221 -47.74 -5.74 -77.41
CA LYS A 221 -47.30 -5.88 -76.00
C LYS A 221 -47.96 -7.19 -75.57
N MET A 222 -47.35 -7.93 -74.64
CA MET A 222 -47.92 -9.06 -73.88
C MET A 222 -48.19 -10.35 -74.69
N THR A 223 -48.11 -11.58 -74.18
CA THR A 223 -47.59 -12.24 -72.96
C THR A 223 -47.68 -13.75 -73.26
N GLU A 224 -47.04 -14.56 -72.42
CA GLU A 224 -47.38 -15.95 -72.11
C GLU A 224 -46.97 -17.09 -73.08
N ASP A 225 -45.94 -17.81 -72.62
CA ASP A 225 -46.00 -19.19 -72.15
C ASP A 225 -46.43 -20.36 -73.06
N VAL A 226 -45.46 -21.28 -73.18
CA VAL A 226 -45.54 -22.72 -72.88
C VAL A 226 -45.92 -23.71 -73.99
N SER A 227 -44.90 -24.53 -74.27
CA SER A 227 -44.91 -25.97 -74.61
C SER A 227 -45.32 -26.44 -76.00
N GLY A 228 -44.64 -27.50 -76.42
CA GLY A 228 -45.29 -28.57 -77.18
C GLY A 228 -44.63 -28.94 -78.50
N GLU A 229 -43.53 -29.68 -78.38
CA GLU A 229 -43.28 -30.95 -79.08
C GLU A 229 -43.59 -31.12 -80.60
N ASN A 230 -42.49 -31.48 -81.28
CA ASN A 230 -42.33 -32.65 -82.14
C ASN A 230 -42.59 -32.59 -83.66
N GLU A 231 -41.54 -33.10 -84.34
CA GLU A 231 -41.58 -34.00 -85.50
C GLU A 231 -41.97 -33.43 -86.86
N SER A 232 -40.99 -33.37 -87.78
CA SER A 232 -40.81 -34.38 -88.83
C SER A 232 -39.96 -33.88 -89.99
N LEU A 233 -39.05 -34.75 -90.43
CA LEU A 233 -38.28 -34.70 -91.68
C LEU A 233 -39.16 -34.64 -92.93
N GLU A 234 -38.67 -33.98 -93.99
CA GLU A 234 -38.36 -34.53 -95.34
C GLU A 234 -38.02 -33.38 -96.31
N LYS A 235 -36.79 -33.31 -96.86
CA LYS A 235 -36.30 -33.86 -98.14
C LYS A 235 -36.92 -33.27 -99.43
N GLY A 236 -36.03 -32.71 -100.27
CA GLY A 236 -36.17 -32.51 -101.72
C GLY A 236 -35.38 -31.27 -102.17
N SER A 237 -34.16 -31.33 -102.76
CA SER A 237 -33.63 -31.89 -104.02
C SER A 237 -33.80 -30.99 -105.27
N GLY A 238 -32.67 -30.58 -105.87
CA GLY A 238 -32.49 -30.07 -107.26
C GLY A 238 -32.04 -28.60 -107.36
N GLU A 239 -30.73 -28.26 -107.46
CA GLU A 239 -29.89 -28.12 -108.69
C GLU A 239 -30.32 -26.96 -109.62
N PHE A 240 -29.51 -26.02 -110.14
CA PHE A 240 -28.06 -25.76 -110.25
C PHE A 240 -27.88 -24.31 -110.78
N GLN A 241 -26.87 -23.53 -110.34
CA GLN A 241 -25.91 -22.77 -111.18
C GLN A 241 -24.86 -22.05 -110.29
N GLN A 242 -23.59 -22.18 -110.65
CA GLN A 242 -22.36 -21.85 -109.90
C GLN A 242 -21.84 -20.41 -110.07
N VAL A 243 -21.33 -19.82 -108.95
CA VAL A 243 -19.98 -19.19 -108.74
C VAL A 243 -19.74 -17.80 -109.39
N PRO A 244 -19.03 -16.82 -108.74
CA PRO A 244 -17.88 -17.03 -107.85
C PRO A 244 -17.86 -16.38 -106.45
N GLU A 245 -17.18 -17.11 -105.57
CA GLU A 245 -16.64 -16.71 -104.26
C GLU A 245 -15.60 -15.57 -104.37
N PRO A 246 -15.32 -14.92 -103.23
CA PRO A 246 -13.95 -14.91 -102.73
C PRO A 246 -13.82 -15.50 -101.32
N ASP A 247 -12.92 -16.48 -101.23
CA ASP A 247 -12.06 -16.89 -100.10
C ASP A 247 -12.55 -16.73 -98.65
N GLY A 248 -13.20 -17.78 -98.12
CA GLY A 248 -13.55 -17.96 -96.71
C GLY A 248 -12.41 -18.45 -95.79
N LYS A 249 -11.17 -17.97 -95.94
CA LYS A 249 -10.03 -18.42 -95.10
C LYS A 249 -9.57 -17.46 -94.01
N GLU A 250 -9.98 -16.18 -94.05
CA GLU A 250 -9.54 -15.21 -93.04
C GLU A 250 -10.45 -15.18 -91.79
N THR A 251 -11.71 -15.60 -91.91
CA THR A 251 -12.68 -15.57 -90.82
C THR A 251 -12.58 -16.76 -89.86
N GLU A 252 -12.33 -17.98 -90.33
CA GLU A 252 -12.28 -19.19 -89.48
C GLU A 252 -11.08 -19.19 -88.50
N PHE A 253 -9.94 -18.65 -88.92
CA PHE A 253 -8.75 -18.52 -88.05
C PHE A 253 -8.98 -17.49 -86.92
N SER A 254 -9.80 -16.47 -87.17
CA SER A 254 -10.14 -15.44 -86.18
C SER A 254 -11.10 -15.95 -85.09
N VAL A 255 -12.02 -16.86 -85.43
CA VAL A 255 -13.01 -17.39 -84.49
C VAL A 255 -12.36 -18.38 -83.53
N GLN A 256 -11.51 -19.29 -84.03
CA GLN A 256 -10.82 -20.27 -83.19
C GLN A 256 -9.82 -19.62 -82.22
N THR A 257 -9.11 -18.58 -82.67
CA THR A 257 -8.20 -17.82 -81.81
C THR A 257 -8.96 -17.00 -80.77
N MET A 258 -10.12 -16.43 -81.13
CA MET A 258 -10.99 -15.73 -80.19
C MET A 258 -11.57 -16.66 -79.12
N GLU A 259 -12.03 -17.86 -79.49
CA GLU A 259 -12.49 -18.87 -78.52
C GLU A 259 -11.37 -19.34 -77.58
N ALA A 260 -10.16 -19.56 -78.10
CA ALA A 260 -9.00 -19.91 -77.29
C ALA A 260 -8.65 -18.80 -76.28
N LEU A 261 -8.73 -17.54 -76.69
CA LEU A 261 -8.48 -16.38 -75.83
C LEU A 261 -9.57 -16.23 -74.75
N GLN A 262 -10.83 -16.50 -75.07
CA GLN A 262 -11.93 -16.52 -74.10
C GLN A 262 -11.76 -17.64 -73.06
N ARG A 263 -11.32 -18.84 -73.47
CA ARG A 263 -11.01 -19.96 -72.55
C ARG A 263 -9.82 -19.63 -71.65
N LEU A 264 -8.79 -18.98 -72.19
CA LEU A 264 -7.63 -18.52 -71.42
C LEU A 264 -8.04 -17.48 -70.38
N ASN A 265 -8.79 -16.45 -70.78
CA ASN A 265 -9.32 -15.42 -69.89
C ASN A 265 -10.20 -16.03 -68.77
N THR A 266 -11.04 -17.00 -69.09
CA THR A 266 -11.87 -17.71 -68.09
C THR A 266 -11.00 -18.48 -67.09
N THR A 267 -9.93 -19.12 -67.56
CA THR A 267 -9.00 -19.90 -66.73
C THR A 267 -8.16 -18.98 -65.83
N LEU A 268 -7.66 -17.87 -66.37
CA LEU A 268 -6.89 -16.89 -65.63
C LEU A 268 -7.75 -16.17 -64.57
N ASN A 269 -9.01 -15.81 -64.86
CA ASN A 269 -9.92 -15.27 -63.85
C ASN A 269 -10.21 -16.30 -62.74
N ARG A 270 -10.32 -17.58 -63.08
CA ARG A 270 -10.50 -18.65 -62.08
C ARG A 270 -9.24 -18.82 -61.22
N PHE A 271 -8.06 -18.73 -61.83
CA PHE A 271 -6.79 -18.77 -61.11
C PHE A 271 -6.62 -17.56 -60.19
N LEU A 272 -6.94 -16.35 -60.68
CA LEU A 272 -6.93 -15.12 -59.88
C LEU A 272 -7.79 -15.28 -58.63
N LYS A 273 -9.05 -15.70 -58.75
CA LYS A 273 -9.95 -15.93 -57.59
C LYS A 273 -9.40 -16.95 -56.60
N LYS A 274 -8.74 -18.02 -57.07
CA LYS A 274 -8.08 -18.99 -56.19
C LYS A 274 -6.86 -18.40 -55.51
N PHE A 275 -6.11 -17.55 -56.21
CA PHE A 275 -4.97 -16.81 -55.65
C PHE A 275 -5.43 -15.87 -54.53
N GLU A 276 -6.55 -15.17 -54.70
CA GLU A 276 -7.16 -14.32 -53.65
C GLU A 276 -7.50 -15.13 -52.39
N GLN A 277 -8.07 -16.33 -52.57
CA GLN A 277 -8.37 -17.23 -51.46
C GLN A 277 -7.09 -17.70 -50.77
N SER A 278 -6.03 -18.02 -51.53
CA SER A 278 -4.73 -18.38 -50.96
C SER A 278 -4.09 -17.22 -50.19
N LEU A 279 -4.18 -15.99 -50.70
CA LEU A 279 -3.73 -14.78 -50.00
C LEU A 279 -4.49 -14.58 -48.68
N SER A 280 -5.81 -14.78 -48.69
CA SER A 280 -6.63 -14.68 -47.47
C SER A 280 -6.21 -15.68 -46.40
N GLY A 281 -5.76 -16.88 -46.79
CA GLY A 281 -5.19 -17.88 -45.89
C GLY A 281 -3.87 -17.45 -45.24
N LEU A 282 -3.15 -16.51 -45.86
CA LEU A 282 -1.93 -15.90 -45.32
C LEU A 282 -2.22 -14.63 -44.50
N GLY A 283 -3.50 -14.28 -44.30
CA GLY A 283 -3.91 -13.04 -43.63
C GLY A 283 -3.77 -11.78 -44.51
N LEU A 284 -3.54 -11.96 -45.81
CA LEU A 284 -3.54 -10.87 -46.79
C LEU A 284 -4.92 -10.74 -47.42
N TYR A 285 -5.41 -9.53 -47.56
CA TYR A 285 -6.65 -9.26 -48.27
C TYR A 285 -6.46 -8.14 -49.27
N ILE A 286 -7.26 -8.20 -50.32
CA ILE A 286 -7.21 -7.24 -51.41
C ILE A 286 -8.32 -6.24 -51.18
N TYR A 287 -7.99 -4.96 -51.31
CA TYR A 287 -8.97 -3.88 -51.25
C TYR A 287 -9.06 -3.19 -52.59
N PHE A 288 -10.30 -2.88 -52.98
CA PHE A 288 -10.63 -2.17 -54.20
C PHE A 288 -11.20 -0.81 -53.80
N PRO A 289 -10.41 0.28 -53.93
CA PRO A 289 -10.92 1.62 -53.68
C PRO A 289 -12.11 1.91 -54.58
N LYS A 290 -13.21 2.40 -54.00
CA LYS A 290 -14.43 2.71 -54.75
C LYS A 290 -14.38 4.11 -55.32
N GLN A 291 -15.08 4.29 -56.45
CA GLN A 291 -15.30 5.62 -57.01
C GLN A 291 -16.02 6.51 -55.98
N GLY A 292 -15.48 7.71 -55.75
CA GLY A 292 -15.98 8.68 -54.79
C GLY A 292 -15.38 8.58 -53.39
N GLU A 293 -14.54 7.59 -53.10
CA GLU A 293 -13.79 7.52 -51.83
C GLU A 293 -12.69 8.60 -51.79
N ASN A 294 -12.34 9.05 -50.59
CA ASN A 294 -11.28 10.04 -50.41
C ASN A 294 -9.92 9.41 -50.75
N PHE A 295 -9.09 10.16 -51.46
CA PHE A 295 -7.70 9.78 -51.65
C PHE A 295 -6.96 9.81 -50.30
N ASP A 296 -6.10 8.82 -50.09
CA ASP A 296 -5.33 8.63 -48.86
C ASP A 296 -3.92 8.25 -49.30
N GLU A 297 -2.93 9.08 -48.96
CA GLU A 297 -1.53 8.91 -49.37
C GLU A 297 -0.89 7.63 -48.81
N ILE A 298 -1.44 7.08 -47.72
CA ILE A 298 -0.95 5.84 -47.12
C ILE A 298 -1.45 4.63 -47.91
N LEU A 299 -2.69 4.69 -48.42
CA LEU A 299 -3.35 3.58 -49.11
C LEU A 299 -3.24 3.66 -50.64
N HIS A 300 -3.10 4.85 -51.21
CA HIS A 300 -3.31 5.08 -52.63
C HIS A 300 -2.11 5.77 -53.30
N VAL A 301 -1.81 5.33 -54.53
CA VAL A 301 -0.87 5.98 -55.45
C VAL A 301 -1.65 6.48 -56.65
N CYS A 302 -1.42 7.73 -57.05
CA CYS A 302 -1.99 8.26 -58.28
C CYS A 302 -1.13 7.86 -59.49
N ASP A 303 -1.76 7.39 -60.56
CA ASP A 303 -1.08 7.04 -61.83
C ASP A 303 -0.65 8.29 -62.62
N ASP A 304 -1.29 9.44 -62.37
CA ASP A 304 -0.94 10.73 -62.99
C ASP A 304 0.10 11.47 -62.12
N GLU A 305 1.32 11.67 -62.62
CA GLU A 305 2.42 12.32 -61.87
C GLU A 305 2.22 13.82 -61.60
N ASP A 306 1.25 14.47 -62.27
CA ASP A 306 1.09 15.94 -62.30
C ASP A 306 -0.21 16.46 -61.63
N VAL A 307 -0.84 15.69 -60.74
CA VAL A 307 -2.15 16.06 -60.17
C VAL A 307 -2.07 16.25 -58.66
N ASP A 308 -2.36 17.47 -58.17
CA ASP A 308 -2.44 17.75 -56.72
C ASP A 308 -3.46 16.82 -56.05
N THR A 309 -3.04 15.83 -55.27
CA THR A 309 -3.93 14.80 -54.72
C THR A 309 -4.68 15.23 -53.46
N TYR A 310 -4.46 16.45 -52.97
CA TYR A 310 -5.04 16.99 -51.74
C TYR A 310 -6.57 17.07 -51.83
N GLU A 311 -7.27 16.40 -50.92
CA GLU A 311 -8.74 16.36 -50.79
C GLU A 311 -9.50 15.90 -52.06
N LYS A 312 -8.83 15.18 -52.97
CA LYS A 312 -9.47 14.65 -54.18
C LYS A 312 -10.18 13.32 -53.92
N GLN A 313 -11.22 13.08 -54.71
CA GLN A 313 -11.93 11.81 -54.73
C GLN A 313 -11.40 10.89 -55.82
N ILE A 314 -11.39 9.60 -55.51
CA ILE A 314 -11.04 8.53 -56.44
C ILE A 314 -12.07 8.50 -57.56
N ASP A 315 -11.62 8.58 -58.81
CA ASP A 315 -12.47 8.42 -59.99
C ASP A 315 -12.57 6.96 -60.39
N ARG A 316 -11.41 6.30 -60.57
CA ARG A 316 -11.35 4.89 -60.96
C ARG A 316 -10.14 4.20 -60.35
N CYS A 317 -10.35 2.99 -59.82
CA CYS A 317 -9.30 2.07 -59.44
C CYS A 317 -8.69 1.41 -60.69
N ILE A 318 -7.37 1.55 -60.88
CA ILE A 318 -6.63 0.88 -61.96
C ILE A 318 -6.13 -0.48 -61.47
N THR A 319 -5.47 -0.49 -60.33
CA THR A 319 -4.92 -1.69 -59.69
C THR A 319 -5.33 -1.70 -58.22
N PRO A 320 -5.87 -2.81 -57.69
CA PRO A 320 -6.19 -2.92 -56.28
C PRO A 320 -4.94 -2.86 -55.42
N GLY A 321 -5.10 -2.58 -54.13
CA GLY A 321 -4.02 -2.71 -53.17
C GLY A 321 -4.14 -4.00 -52.37
N VAL A 322 -3.08 -4.33 -51.63
CA VAL A 322 -3.01 -5.51 -50.77
C VAL A 322 -2.66 -5.06 -49.35
N MET A 323 -3.49 -5.46 -48.39
CA MET A 323 -3.30 -5.21 -46.96
C MET A 323 -3.15 -6.52 -46.21
N ARG A 324 -2.54 -6.43 -45.02
CA ARG A 324 -2.41 -7.55 -44.10
C ARG A 324 -3.20 -7.28 -42.83
N LYS A 325 -4.03 -8.24 -42.46
CA LYS A 325 -4.76 -8.21 -41.20
C LYS A 325 -3.82 -8.47 -40.03
N ARG A 326 -3.67 -7.52 -39.10
CA ARG A 326 -2.94 -7.77 -37.84
C ARG A 326 -3.77 -8.65 -36.91
N GLN A 327 -3.10 -9.53 -36.16
CA GLN A 327 -3.75 -10.43 -35.18
C GLN A 327 -4.08 -9.74 -33.85
N PHE A 328 -3.57 -8.53 -33.63
CA PHE A 328 -3.77 -7.71 -32.44
C PHE A 328 -4.24 -6.31 -32.84
N ASP A 329 -4.95 -5.63 -31.92
CA ASP A 329 -5.73 -4.38 -32.02
C ASP A 329 -4.98 -3.14 -32.53
N GLY A 330 -4.41 -3.24 -33.74
CA GLY A 330 -3.75 -2.15 -34.45
C GLY A 330 -4.21 -2.10 -35.90
N GLU A 331 -3.89 -0.99 -36.56
CA GLU A 331 -4.21 -0.77 -37.97
C GLU A 331 -3.52 -1.81 -38.87
N ASP A 332 -4.19 -2.18 -39.96
CA ASP A 332 -3.71 -3.15 -40.91
C ASP A 332 -2.48 -2.64 -41.67
N ASP A 333 -1.54 -3.53 -41.95
CA ASP A 333 -0.30 -3.15 -42.65
C ASP A 333 -0.54 -3.10 -44.16
N VAL A 334 -0.23 -1.96 -44.78
CA VAL A 334 -0.25 -1.81 -46.24
C VAL A 334 0.97 -2.52 -46.83
N VAL A 335 0.73 -3.57 -47.61
CA VAL A 335 1.78 -4.33 -48.29
C VAL A 335 2.01 -3.78 -49.70
N ILE A 336 0.92 -3.47 -50.42
CA ILE A 336 0.95 -2.79 -51.72
C ILE A 336 -0.17 -1.74 -51.76
N GLN A 337 0.18 -0.51 -52.15
CA GLN A 337 -0.77 0.57 -52.34
C GLN A 337 -1.58 0.38 -53.62
N ALA A 338 -2.86 0.77 -53.60
CA ALA A 338 -3.71 0.70 -54.77
C ALA A 338 -3.38 1.84 -55.74
N VAL A 339 -3.34 1.54 -57.05
CA VAL A 339 -3.12 2.55 -58.08
C VAL A 339 -4.47 3.06 -58.56
N VAL A 340 -4.69 4.36 -58.43
CA VAL A 340 -5.98 5.01 -58.70
C VAL A 340 -5.81 6.25 -59.59
N THR A 341 -6.86 6.57 -60.33
CA THR A 341 -7.03 7.89 -60.96
C THR A 341 -7.93 8.74 -60.08
N VAL A 342 -7.58 10.02 -59.91
CA VAL A 342 -8.39 10.97 -59.15
C VAL A 342 -9.21 11.84 -60.09
N LYS A 343 -10.37 12.31 -59.63
CA LYS A 343 -11.20 13.22 -60.44
C LYS A 343 -10.42 14.50 -60.70
N LYS A 344 -10.16 14.80 -61.98
CA LYS A 344 -9.62 16.10 -62.39
C LYS A 344 -10.68 17.16 -62.08
N PRO A 345 -10.33 18.30 -61.47
CA PRO A 345 -11.26 19.41 -61.37
C PRO A 345 -11.66 19.79 -62.81
N PHE A 346 -12.96 19.93 -63.05
CA PHE A 346 -13.46 20.44 -64.33
C PHE A 346 -12.74 21.76 -64.63
N ALA A 347 -11.94 21.79 -65.69
CA ALA A 347 -11.49 23.04 -66.27
C ALA A 347 -12.74 23.73 -66.83
N GLU A 348 -13.19 24.80 -66.17
CA GLU A 348 -14.16 25.76 -66.71
C GLU A 348 -13.55 26.44 -67.94
N SER A 349 -13.66 25.79 -69.10
CA SER A 349 -13.31 26.38 -70.39
C SER A 349 -13.95 25.55 -71.50
N GLU A 350 -15.28 25.62 -71.60
CA GLU A 350 -16.07 25.56 -72.85
C GLU A 350 -17.55 25.41 -72.50
N ARG A 351 -18.16 26.50 -72.05
CA ARG A 351 -19.58 26.78 -72.36
C ARG A 351 -19.71 28.24 -72.76
N VAL A 352 -19.87 28.36 -74.07
CA VAL A 352 -20.51 29.41 -74.88
C VAL A 352 -21.43 30.34 -74.10
#